data_AF-A0A661WRP8-F1
#
_entry.id   AF-A0A661WRP8-F1
#
_cell.length_a   1.000
_cell.length_b   1.000
_cell.length_c   1.000
_cell.angle_alpha   90.00
_cell.angle_beta   90.00
_cell.angle_gamma   90.00
#
_symmetry.space_group_name_H-M   'P 1'
#
loop_
_entity.id
_entity.type
_entity.pdbx_description
1 polymer ?
#
loop_
_entity_poly.entity_id
_entity_poly.type
_entity_poly.pdbx_seq_one_letter_code
_entity_poly.pdbx_strand_id
1 'polypeptide(L)'
;MANRKPVLCPNCKHPEGLFEKVEVQDILDYKYNAQFPDIFEPVYYRRRTLWKCRNCKKEFDITQLVELTTEVEVLAMKLHKWYLEATELITPESYNPKAKKEYGELTESQRFIDLYIAEKILNEIKGKGGDNCEE
;
A
#
# COMPACT_ATOMS: atom_id res chain seq x y z
N MET A 1 11.38 -16.57 16.95
CA MET A 1 10.91 -15.23 17.37
C MET A 1 11.87 -14.20 16.77
N ALA A 2 11.44 -13.43 15.78
CA ALA A 2 12.33 -12.46 15.12
C ALA A 2 12.66 -11.33 16.10
N ASN A 3 13.95 -11.17 16.43
CA ASN A 3 14.50 -10.06 17.21
C ASN A 3 14.37 -8.75 16.40
N ARG A 4 13.19 -8.13 16.39
CA ARG A 4 13.04 -6.78 15.85
C ARG A 4 13.67 -5.81 16.84
N LYS A 5 14.73 -5.12 16.42
CA LYS A 5 15.30 -4.01 17.20
C LYS A 5 14.19 -2.97 17.44
N PRO A 6 14.00 -2.48 18.68
CA PRO A 6 12.99 -1.48 18.97
C PRO A 6 13.31 -0.19 18.23
N VAL A 7 12.31 0.40 17.58
CA VAL A 7 12.43 1.70 16.94
C VAL A 7 12.54 2.77 18.03
N LEU A 8 13.57 3.62 17.94
CA LEU A 8 13.82 4.71 18.88
C LEU A 8 13.62 6.06 18.21
N CYS A 9 13.09 7.03 18.96
CA CYS A 9 12.96 8.39 18.48
C CYS A 9 14.37 8.94 18.13
N PRO A 10 14.60 9.47 16.92
CA PRO A 10 15.92 9.93 16.51
C PRO A 10 16.45 11.06 17.39
N ASN A 11 15.53 11.87 17.93
CA ASN A 11 15.84 13.05 18.76
C ASN A 11 16.07 12.71 20.25
N CYS A 12 15.15 11.98 20.90
CA CYS A 12 15.20 11.77 22.34
C CYS A 12 15.40 10.30 22.76
N LYS A 13 15.64 9.39 21.81
CA LYS A 13 15.94 7.97 22.01
C LYS A 13 14.90 7.17 22.80
N HIS A 14 13.68 7.69 22.96
CA HIS A 14 12.57 6.99 23.60
C HIS A 14 11.99 5.91 22.67
N PRO A 15 11.44 4.81 23.22
CA PRO A 15 10.90 3.70 22.43
C PRO A 15 9.57 4.01 21.75
N GLU A 16 9.23 3.18 20.76
CA GLU A 16 8.07 3.29 19.87
C GLU A 16 6.72 3.47 20.55
N GLY A 17 6.53 2.94 21.76
CA GLY A 17 5.30 3.11 22.54
C GLY A 17 4.96 4.57 22.91
N LEU A 18 5.88 5.51 22.67
CA LEU A 18 5.67 6.95 22.88
C LEU A 18 5.50 7.72 21.57
N PHE A 19 5.20 7.05 20.46
CA PHE A 19 4.98 7.72 19.17
C PHE A 19 3.48 7.85 18.89
N GLU A 20 3.12 8.89 18.17
CA GLU A 20 1.78 9.14 17.65
C GLU A 20 1.87 9.16 16.12
N LYS A 21 1.02 8.38 15.43
CA LYS A 21 0.95 8.42 13.97
C LYS A 21 0.28 9.71 13.55
N VAL A 22 0.94 10.46 12.68
CA VAL A 22 0.43 11.70 12.12
C VAL A 22 -0.13 11.45 10.72
N GLU A 23 0.62 10.73 9.90
CA GLU A 23 0.28 10.51 8.49
C GLU A 23 0.90 9.20 8.02
N VAL A 24 0.18 8.49 7.14
CA VAL A 24 0.69 7.33 6.43
C VAL A 24 0.49 7.56 4.94
N GLN A 25 1.52 7.21 4.17
CA GLN A 25 1.50 7.29 2.72
C GLN A 25 2.10 6.01 2.15
N ASP A 26 1.33 5.30 1.33
CA ASP A 26 1.81 4.14 0.59
C ASP A 26 2.17 4.58 -0.85
N ILE A 27 3.44 4.46 -1.21
CA ILE A 27 3.97 4.85 -2.53
C ILE A 27 4.34 3.58 -3.28
N LEU A 28 3.62 3.28 -4.36
CA LEU A 28 3.99 2.22 -5.30
C LEU A 28 5.28 2.61 -6.02
N ASP A 29 6.32 1.84 -5.79
CA ASP A 29 7.58 1.99 -6.50
C ASP A 29 7.66 0.93 -7.60
N TYR A 30 7.94 1.40 -8.81
CA TYR A 30 8.16 0.54 -9.95
C TYR A 30 9.64 0.24 -10.06
N LYS A 31 10.00 -1.04 -10.10
CA LYS A 31 11.39 -1.40 -10.36
C LYS A 31 11.60 -1.34 -11.87
N TYR A 32 12.46 -0.44 -12.32
CA TYR A 32 12.88 -0.43 -13.72
C TYR A 32 13.63 -1.73 -14.01
N ASN A 33 13.08 -2.55 -14.91
CA ASN A 33 13.71 -3.77 -15.38
C ASN A 33 14.47 -3.47 -16.68
N ALA A 34 15.80 -3.36 -16.60
CA ALA A 34 16.64 -3.08 -17.78
C ALA A 34 16.59 -4.19 -18.85
N GLN A 35 16.17 -5.40 -18.47
CA GLN A 35 16.05 -6.55 -19.36
C GLN A 35 14.71 -6.56 -20.11
N PHE A 36 13.69 -5.90 -19.54
CA PHE A 36 12.36 -5.74 -20.12
C PHE A 36 11.85 -4.31 -19.85
N PRO A 37 12.33 -3.31 -20.61
CA PRO A 37 12.07 -1.90 -20.33
C PRO A 37 10.59 -1.48 -20.43
N ASP A 38 9.76 -2.31 -21.08
CA ASP A 38 8.32 -2.09 -21.24
C ASP A 38 7.48 -2.74 -20.12
N ILE A 39 8.11 -3.50 -19.22
CA ILE A 39 7.43 -4.19 -18.11
C ILE A 39 7.66 -3.41 -16.80
N PHE A 40 6.70 -2.54 -16.47
CA PHE A 40 6.63 -1.85 -15.18
C PHE A 40 5.99 -2.76 -14.13
N GLU A 41 6.76 -3.69 -13.59
CA GLU A 41 6.33 -4.49 -12.44
C GLU A 41 6.57 -3.69 -11.14
N PRO A 42 5.50 -3.31 -10.40
CA PRO A 42 5.68 -2.80 -9.05
C PRO A 42 6.05 -3.97 -8.14
N VAL A 43 7.29 -3.96 -7.64
CA VAL A 43 7.86 -5.05 -6.84
C VAL A 43 7.74 -4.76 -5.34
N TYR A 44 7.57 -3.49 -4.98
CA TYR A 44 7.46 -3.04 -3.59
C TYR A 44 6.64 -1.76 -3.50
N TYR A 45 6.08 -1.49 -2.33
CA TYR A 45 5.65 -0.15 -1.96
C TYR A 45 6.47 0.36 -0.77
N ARG A 46 6.83 1.63 -0.81
CA ARG A 46 7.35 2.36 0.34
C ARG A 46 6.19 2.85 1.18
N ARG A 47 6.07 2.34 2.40
CA ARG A 47 5.26 2.96 3.43
C ARG A 47 6.07 4.03 4.12
N ARG A 48 5.73 5.29 3.88
CA ARG A 48 6.20 6.40 4.70
C ARG A 48 5.19 6.63 5.81
N THR A 49 5.63 6.54 7.06
CA THR A 49 4.82 6.93 8.22
C THR A 49 5.47 8.11 8.91
N LEU A 50 4.75 9.22 9.01
CA LEU A 50 5.15 10.36 9.82
C LEU A 50 4.73 10.12 11.26
N TRP A 51 5.71 10.12 12.16
CA TRP A 51 5.52 9.92 13.58
C TRP A 51 5.83 11.21 14.35
N LYS A 52 5.04 11.47 15.39
CA LYS A 52 5.31 12.51 16.37
C LYS A 52 5.69 11.88 17.70
N CYS A 53 6.84 12.26 18.25
CA CYS A 53 7.21 11.80 19.58
C CYS A 53 6.34 12.50 20.64
N ARG A 54 5.64 11.74 21.48
CA ARG A 54 4.84 12.31 22.58
C ARG A 54 5.69 13.03 23.62
N ASN A 55 6.96 12.65 23.77
CA ASN A 55 7.88 13.26 24.72
C ASN A 55 8.47 14.57 24.17
N CYS A 56 9.29 14.49 23.11
CA CYS A 56 9.97 15.68 22.57
C CYS A 56 9.15 16.51 21.57
N LYS A 57 7.94 16.08 21.22
CA LYS A 57 7.00 16.72 20.28
C LYS A 57 7.52 16.89 18.84
N LYS A 58 8.75 16.45 18.56
CA LYS A 58 9.34 16.48 17.21
C LYS A 58 8.78 15.36 16.34
N GLU A 59 8.61 15.70 15.07
CA GLU A 59 8.17 14.79 14.02
C GLU A 59 9.38 14.16 13.33
N PHE A 60 9.20 12.93 12.85
CA PHE A 60 10.20 12.18 12.10
C PHE A 60 9.51 11.12 11.25
N ASP A 61 10.04 10.86 10.07
CA ASP A 61 9.52 9.82 9.20
C ASP A 61 10.23 8.48 9.41
N ILE A 62 9.46 7.42 9.23
CA ILE A 62 9.99 6.07 9.07
C ILE A 62 9.50 5.56 7.74
N THR A 63 10.43 5.13 6.90
CA THR A 63 10.12 4.48 5.63
C THR A 63 10.34 2.99 5.74
N GLN A 64 9.32 2.20 5.44
CA GLN A 64 9.37 0.75 5.38
C GLN A 64 9.17 0.30 3.94
N LEU A 65 10.02 -0.62 3.48
CA LEU A 65 9.83 -1.31 2.22
C LEU A 65 8.96 -2.53 2.46
N VAL A 66 7.87 -2.64 1.72
CA VAL A 66 7.00 -3.82 1.73
C VAL A 66 7.04 -4.42 0.35
N GLU A 67 7.54 -5.65 0.25
CA GLU A 67 7.57 -6.41 -1.00
C GLU A 67 6.15 -6.85 -1.38
N LEU A 68 5.78 -6.63 -2.64
CA LEU A 68 4.57 -7.17 -3.26
C LEU A 68 5.01 -8.37 -4.08
N THR A 69 4.60 -9.56 -3.68
CA THR A 69 5.16 -10.82 -4.20
C THR A 69 4.32 -11.42 -5.31
N THR A 70 3.11 -10.89 -5.53
CA THR A 70 2.17 -11.41 -6.53
C THR A 70 1.51 -10.30 -7.35
N GLU A 71 1.15 -10.62 -8.60
CA GLU A 71 0.33 -9.75 -9.46
C GLU A 71 -1.01 -9.38 -8.81
N VAL A 72 -1.57 -10.30 -8.00
CA VAL A 72 -2.82 -10.08 -7.26
C VAL A 72 -2.65 -8.98 -6.23
N GLU A 73 -1.58 -9.00 -5.43
CA GLU A 73 -1.31 -7.98 -4.41
C GLU A 73 -1.08 -6.60 -5.03
N VAL A 74 -0.38 -6.56 -6.17
CA VAL A 74 -0.18 -5.34 -6.96
C VAL A 74 -1.51 -4.74 -7.41
N LEU A 75 -2.37 -5.57 -8.01
CA LEU A 75 -3.64 -5.12 -8.52
C LEU A 75 -4.60 -4.72 -7.39
N ALA A 76 -4.60 -5.45 -6.28
CA ALA A 76 -5.40 -5.12 -5.09
C ALA A 76 -5.05 -3.73 -4.53
N MET A 77 -3.76 -3.41 -4.44
CA MET A 77 -3.33 -2.07 -4.00
C MET A 77 -3.77 -0.97 -4.97
N LYS A 78 -3.69 -1.22 -6.30
CA LYS A 78 -4.18 -0.28 -7.31
C LYS A 78 -5.70 -0.11 -7.24
N LEU A 79 -6.45 -1.20 -7.07
CA LEU A 79 -7.91 -1.17 -6.91
C LEU A 79 -8.31 -0.32 -5.71
N HIS A 80 -7.66 -0.51 -4.56
CA HIS A 80 -7.94 0.29 -3.38
C HIS A 80 -7.67 1.78 -3.62
N LYS A 81 -6.56 2.10 -4.30
CA LYS A 81 -6.25 3.49 -4.68
C LYS A 81 -7.33 4.08 -5.59
N TRP A 82 -7.73 3.36 -6.64
CA TRP A 82 -8.78 3.80 -7.56
C TRP A 82 -10.14 3.94 -6.88
N TYR A 83 -10.46 3.05 -5.93
CA TYR A 83 -11.67 3.15 -5.12
C TYR A 83 -11.71 4.47 -4.33
N LEU A 84 -10.58 4.86 -3.71
CA LEU A 84 -10.48 6.11 -2.97
C LEU A 84 -10.59 7.34 -3.89
N GLU A 85 -9.91 7.31 -5.05
CA GLU A 85 -10.02 8.35 -6.09
C GLU A 85 -11.46 8.49 -6.59
N ALA A 86 -12.13 7.37 -6.89
CA ALA A 86 -13.52 7.37 -7.32
C ALA A 86 -14.46 7.91 -6.24
N THR A 87 -14.22 7.56 -4.97
CA THR A 87 -15.03 8.04 -3.83
C THR A 87 -14.91 9.56 -3.66
N GLU A 88 -13.69 10.09 -3.81
CA GLU A 88 -13.43 11.54 -3.79
C GLU A 88 -14.14 12.26 -4.94
N LEU A 89 -14.15 11.67 -6.14
CA LEU A 89 -14.81 12.23 -7.31
C LEU A 89 -16.34 12.22 -7.21
N ILE A 90 -16.94 11.13 -6.69
CA ILE A 90 -18.40 10.95 -6.67
C ILE A 90 -19.04 11.73 -5.51
N THR A 91 -18.39 11.78 -4.35
CA THR A 91 -18.94 12.41 -3.14
C THR A 91 -17.95 13.35 -2.47
N PRO A 92 -17.52 14.45 -3.14
CA PRO A 92 -16.49 15.33 -2.61
C PRO A 92 -16.88 15.96 -1.26
N GLU A 93 -18.17 16.27 -1.07
CA GLU A 93 -18.65 16.93 0.16
C GLU A 93 -18.71 15.97 1.37
N SER A 94 -18.89 14.68 1.12
CA SER A 94 -18.91 13.63 2.14
C SER A 94 -17.56 12.93 2.29
N TYR A 95 -16.61 13.24 1.40
CA TYR A 95 -15.27 12.68 1.43
C TYR A 95 -14.50 13.27 2.62
N ASN A 96 -14.33 12.44 3.66
CA ASN A 96 -13.49 12.80 4.78
C ASN A 96 -12.07 12.26 4.54
N PRO A 97 -11.10 13.11 4.16
CA PRO A 97 -9.72 12.67 3.92
C PRO A 97 -9.07 12.06 5.17
N LYS A 98 -9.56 12.39 6.38
CA LYS A 98 -9.07 11.79 7.63
C LYS A 98 -9.61 10.38 7.90
N ALA A 99 -10.67 9.97 7.19
CA ALA A 99 -11.22 8.62 7.26
C ALA A 99 -10.59 7.69 6.20
N LYS A 100 -9.80 8.25 5.26
CA LYS A 100 -9.04 7.51 4.27
C LYS A 100 -8.01 6.63 4.99
N LYS A 101 -8.01 5.34 4.67
CA LYS A 101 -6.95 4.41 5.09
C LYS A 101 -6.14 4.04 3.87
N GLU A 102 -4.83 4.18 3.97
CA GLU A 102 -3.93 3.65 2.95
C GLU A 102 -3.95 2.12 2.96
N TYR A 103 -3.52 1.48 1.86
CA TYR A 103 -3.77 0.06 1.61
C TYR A 103 -3.29 -0.86 2.73
N GLY A 104 -2.09 -0.67 3.29
CA GLY A 104 -1.68 -1.54 4.41
C GLY A 104 -1.97 -0.96 5.80
N GLU A 105 -2.83 0.04 5.91
CA GLU A 105 -3.58 0.33 7.15
C GLU A 105 -4.95 -0.35 7.18
N LEU A 106 -5.34 -1.00 6.08
CA LEU A 106 -6.54 -1.81 6.00
C LEU A 106 -6.46 -3.02 6.95
N THR A 107 -7.62 -3.39 7.50
CA THR A 107 -7.76 -4.66 8.23
C THR A 107 -7.58 -5.83 7.27
N GLU A 108 -7.37 -7.04 7.81
CA GLU A 108 -7.30 -8.26 6.98
C GLU A 108 -8.56 -8.46 6.15
N SER A 109 -9.75 -8.25 6.73
CA SER A 109 -11.02 -8.35 6.00
C SER A 109 -11.15 -7.32 4.90
N GLN A 110 -10.69 -6.09 5.11
CA GLN A 110 -10.70 -5.05 4.07
C GLN A 110 -9.76 -5.41 2.92
N ARG A 111 -8.51 -5.82 3.23
CA ARG A 111 -7.55 -6.27 2.21
C ARG A 111 -8.04 -7.49 1.45
N PHE A 112 -8.74 -8.40 2.12
CA PHE A 112 -9.31 -9.59 1.49
C PHE A 112 -10.27 -9.23 0.36
N ILE A 113 -11.08 -8.17 0.51
CA ILE A 113 -12.01 -7.73 -0.54
C ILE A 113 -11.22 -7.30 -1.79
N ASP A 114 -10.20 -6.47 -1.62
CA ASP A 114 -9.38 -5.99 -2.74
C ASP A 114 -8.61 -7.14 -3.42
N LEU A 115 -8.04 -8.05 -2.62
CA LEU A 115 -7.34 -9.23 -3.11
C LEU A 115 -8.27 -10.17 -3.89
N TYR A 116 -9.47 -10.42 -3.37
CA TYR A 116 -10.47 -11.26 -4.01
C TYR A 116 -10.89 -10.69 -5.38
N ILE A 117 -11.16 -9.38 -5.44
CA ILE A 117 -11.54 -8.71 -6.69
C ILE A 117 -10.38 -8.75 -7.69
N ALA A 118 -9.16 -8.47 -7.24
CA ALA A 118 -7.95 -8.56 -8.07
C ALA A 118 -7.77 -9.95 -8.68
N GLU A 119 -7.91 -10.99 -7.87
CA GLU A 119 -7.81 -12.38 -8.33
C GLU A 119 -8.87 -12.70 -9.39
N LYS A 120 -10.12 -12.27 -9.18
CA LYS A 120 -11.20 -12.47 -10.17
C LYS A 120 -10.91 -11.78 -11.49
N ILE A 121 -10.45 -10.53 -11.47
CA ILE A 121 -10.10 -9.79 -12.68
C ILE A 121 -8.98 -10.49 -13.44
N LEU A 122 -7.91 -10.90 -12.74
CA LEU A 122 -6.78 -11.58 -13.39
C LEU A 122 -7.19 -12.93 -13.99
N ASN A 123 -8.02 -13.69 -13.29
CA ASN A 123 -8.54 -14.97 -13.80
C ASN A 123 -9.43 -14.77 -15.04
N GLU A 124 -10.27 -13.75 -15.06
CA GLU A 124 -11.09 -13.40 -16.23
C GLU A 124 -10.25 -12.99 -17.44
N ILE A 125 -9.19 -12.21 -17.23
CA ILE A 125 -8.28 -11.77 -18.30
C ILE A 125 -7.48 -12.97 -18.85
N LYS A 126 -6.94 -13.81 -17.97
CA LYS A 126 -6.15 -14.99 -18.35
C LYS A 126 -7.04 -16.07 -19.00
N GLY A 127 -8.28 -16.23 -18.56
CA GLY A 127 -9.25 -17.18 -19.13
C GLY A 127 -9.73 -16.79 -20.53
N LYS A 128 -9.80 -15.49 -20.85
CA LYS A 128 -10.24 -15.00 -22.18
C LYS A 128 -9.16 -15.07 -23.27
N GLY A 129 -7.94 -15.50 -22.94
CA GLY A 129 -6.83 -15.69 -23.90
C GLY A 129 -6.78 -17.05 -24.59
N GLY A 130 -7.74 -17.96 -24.31
CA GLY A 130 -7.70 -19.36 -24.76
C GLY A 130 -8.67 -19.76 -25.88
N ASP A 131 -9.64 -18.92 -26.27
CA ASP A 131 -10.78 -19.34 -27.10
C ASP A 131 -10.82 -18.74 -28.53
N ASN A 132 -9.69 -18.29 -29.10
CA ASN A 132 -9.65 -17.85 -30.51
C ASN A 132 -8.40 -18.33 -31.26
N CYS A 133 -8.28 -19.65 -31.44
CA CYS A 133 -7.46 -20.26 -32.48
C CYS A 133 -8.19 -21.50 -33.05
N GLU A 134 -9.35 -21.29 -33.67
CA GLU A 134 -9.85 -22.20 -34.70
C GLU A 134 -10.28 -21.34 -35.91
N GLU A 135 -9.43 -21.32 -36.93
CA GLU A 135 -9.75 -21.72 -38.31
C GLU A 135 -8.47 -21.88 -39.15
#